data_AF-W1YQK2-F1
#
_entry.id   AF-W1YQK2-F1
#
_cell.length_a   1.000
_cell.length_b   1.000
_cell.length_c   1.000
_cell.angle_alpha   90.00
_cell.angle_beta   90.00
_cell.angle_gamma   90.00
#
_symmetry.space_group_name_H-M   'P 1'
#
loop_
_entity.id
_entity.type
_entity.pdbx_description
1 polymer ?
#
loop_
_entity_poly.entity_id
_entity_poly.type
_entity_poly.pdbx_seq_one_letter_code
_entity_poly.pdbx_strand_id
1 'polypeptide(L)' 'SAIVSVGTTGESATLNHDEHADVVMMTLDLADGRIPVIAGTGANATAEAISLTQRFNDSGIVGCLTVTPYYNRPAQEG' A
#
# COMPACT_ATOMS: atom_id res chain seq x y z
N SER A 1 -4.98 -14.81 9.16
CA SER A 1 -5.80 -13.67 8.71
C SER A 1 -4.99 -12.40 8.81
N ALA A 2 -5.22 -11.41 7.95
CA ALA A 2 -4.51 -10.12 7.92
C ALA A 2 -5.45 -9.00 7.42
N ILE A 3 -5.11 -7.74 7.70
CA ILE A 3 -5.79 -6.57 7.14
C ILE A 3 -4.94 -6.01 6.01
N VAL A 4 -5.55 -5.81 4.84
CA VAL A 4 -4.96 -4.98 3.79
C VAL A 4 -5.44 -3.56 3.99
N SER A 5 -4.56 -2.69 4.46
CA SER A 5 -4.86 -1.27 4.59
C SER A 5 -4.66 -0.58 3.24
N VAL A 6 -5.62 0.27 2.88
CA VAL A 6 -5.62 1.06 1.64
C VAL A 6 -5.45 0.20 0.38
N GLY A 7 -6.23 -0.89 0.29
CA GLY A 7 -6.46 -1.57 -1.00
C GLY A 7 -7.49 -0.84 -1.87
N THR A 8 -8.04 -1.49 -2.88
CA THR A 8 -9.19 -0.92 -3.63
C THR A 8 -10.39 -0.68 -2.71
N THR A 9 -10.69 -1.62 -1.81
CA THR A 9 -11.75 -1.46 -0.79
C THR A 9 -11.45 -0.37 0.23
N GLY A 10 -10.18 -0.09 0.49
CA GLY A 10 -9.74 1.03 1.31
C GLY A 10 -9.55 2.32 0.50
N GLU A 11 -10.09 2.37 -0.71
CA GLU A 11 -10.12 3.55 -1.60
C GLU A 11 -8.74 4.16 -1.92
N SER A 12 -7.72 3.34 -2.12
CA SER A 12 -6.35 3.78 -2.51
C SER A 12 -6.26 4.88 -3.58
N ALA A 13 -7.20 4.92 -4.54
CA ALA A 13 -7.19 5.90 -5.61
C ALA A 13 -7.76 7.28 -5.24
N THR A 14 -8.34 7.44 -4.05
CA THR A 14 -8.99 8.69 -3.60
C THR A 14 -8.17 9.46 -2.56
N LEU A 15 -7.09 8.86 -2.05
CA LEU A 15 -6.18 9.47 -1.08
C LEU A 15 -4.94 10.04 -1.76
N ASN A 16 -4.43 11.16 -1.22
CA ASN A 16 -3.08 11.59 -1.57
C ASN A 16 -2.02 10.75 -0.83
N HIS A 17 -0.74 10.90 -1.17
CA HIS A 17 0.34 10.06 -0.61
C HIS A 17 0.53 10.18 0.89
N ASP A 18 0.29 11.35 1.46
CA ASP A 18 0.43 11.57 2.89
C ASP A 18 -0.76 10.97 3.64
N GLU A 19 -1.99 11.22 3.17
CA GLU A 19 -3.19 10.58 3.71
C GLU A 19 -3.11 9.05 3.64
N HIS A 20 -2.61 8.52 2.52
CA HIS A 20 -2.40 7.10 2.34
C HIS A 20 -1.44 6.55 3.42
N ALA A 21 -0.28 7.19 3.60
CA ALA A 21 0.67 6.79 4.63
C ALA A 21 0.06 6.87 6.04
N ASP A 22 -0.65 7.94 6.35
CA ASP A 22 -1.30 8.14 7.64
C ASP A 22 -2.33 7.06 7.94
N VAL A 23 -3.17 6.66 6.97
CA VAL A 23 -4.17 5.60 7.15
C VAL A 23 -3.51 4.24 7.39
N VAL A 24 -2.44 3.92 6.67
CA VAL A 24 -1.70 2.66 6.87
C VAL A 24 -1.08 2.63 8.27
N MET A 25 -0.40 3.71 8.68
CA MET A 25 0.23 3.80 10.00
C MET A 25 -0.80 3.77 11.12
N MET A 26 -1.95 4.43 10.96
CA MET A 26 -3.07 4.38 11.90
C MET A 26 -3.64 2.95 12.00
N THR A 27 -3.75 2.25 10.87
CA THR A 27 -4.20 0.85 10.87
C THR A 27 -3.23 -0.04 11.65
N LEU A 28 -1.92 0.18 11.47
CA LEU A 28 -0.87 -0.57 12.16
C LEU A 28 -0.88 -0.32 13.67
N ASP A 29 -0.98 0.96 14.07
CA ASP A 29 -1.07 1.37 15.48
C ASP A 29 -2.30 0.75 16.15
N LEU A 30 -3.47 0.90 15.52
CA LEU A 30 -4.72 0.31 16.03
C LEU A 30 -4.70 -1.22 16.07
N ALA A 31 -4.01 -1.87 15.12
CA ALA A 31 -3.89 -3.32 15.13
C ALA A 31 -3.11 -3.81 16.37
N ASP A 32 -2.14 -3.04 16.86
CA ASP A 32 -1.39 -3.30 18.10
C ASP A 32 -0.83 -4.74 18.15
N GLY A 33 -0.29 -5.20 17.02
CA GLY A 33 0.26 -6.55 16.86
C GLY A 33 -0.76 -7.70 16.90
N ARG A 34 -2.06 -7.43 17.11
CA ARG A 34 -3.11 -8.46 17.22
C ARG A 34 -3.45 -9.12 15.88
N ILE A 35 -3.27 -8.38 14.78
CA ILE A 35 -3.47 -8.86 13.41
C ILE A 35 -2.41 -8.26 12.49
N PRO A 36 -1.81 -9.04 11.57
CA PRO A 36 -0.84 -8.51 10.62
C PRO A 36 -1.47 -7.47 9.69
N VAL A 37 -0.72 -6.40 9.40
CA VAL A 37 -1.11 -5.34 8.47
C VAL A 37 -0.25 -5.38 7.22
N ILE A 38 -0.91 -5.36 6.06
CA ILE A 38 -0.33 -5.27 4.72
C ILE A 38 -0.69 -3.90 4.15
N ALA A 39 0.29 -3.16 3.66
CA ALA A 39 0.06 -1.84 3.04
C ALA A 39 -0.26 -1.99 1.54
N GLY A 40 -1.27 -1.29 1.03
CA GLY A 40 -1.45 -1.11 -0.41
C GLY A 40 -0.39 -0.17 -0.94
N THR A 41 0.53 -0.62 -1.80
CA THR A 41 1.58 0.26 -2.37
C THR A 41 1.65 0.19 -3.88
N GLY A 42 0.73 -0.54 -4.52
CA GLY A 42 0.60 -0.58 -5.96
C GLY A 42 0.11 0.75 -6.53
N ALA A 43 0.73 1.17 -7.64
CA ALA A 43 0.35 2.36 -8.39
C ALA A 43 0.47 2.07 -9.90
N ASN A 44 -0.11 2.95 -10.74
CA ASN A 44 0.08 2.87 -12.19
C ASN A 44 1.48 3.32 -12.63
N ALA A 45 2.13 4.19 -11.84
CA ALA A 45 3.47 4.66 -12.09
C ALA A 45 4.47 3.90 -11.20
N THR A 46 5.48 3.28 -11.82
CA THR A 46 6.51 2.52 -11.10
C THR A 46 7.24 3.37 -10.06
N ALA A 47 7.56 4.63 -10.39
CA ALA A 47 8.22 5.55 -9.47
C ALA A 47 7.38 5.83 -8.21
N GLU A 48 6.06 5.94 -8.37
CA GLU A 48 5.13 6.15 -7.26
C GLU A 48 5.00 4.90 -6.39
N ALA A 49 4.87 3.72 -7.00
CA ALA A 49 4.83 2.45 -6.27
C ALA A 49 6.11 2.23 -5.44
N ILE A 50 7.28 2.57 -5.99
CA ILE A 50 8.56 2.53 -5.26
C ILE A 50 8.55 3.51 -4.09
N SER A 51 8.17 4.77 -4.33
CA SER A 51 8.12 5.82 -3.30
C SER A 51 7.22 5.42 -2.12
N LEU A 52 6.00 4.96 -2.40
CA LEU A 52 5.06 4.49 -1.38
C LEU A 52 5.60 3.28 -0.62
N THR A 53 6.20 2.32 -1.32
CA THR A 53 6.78 1.13 -0.67
C THR A 53 7.91 1.51 0.27
N GLN A 54 8.79 2.42 -0.15
CA GLN A 54 9.92 2.88 0.67
C GLN A 54 9.46 3.64 1.93
N ARG A 55 8.33 4.36 1.88
CA ARG A 55 7.77 5.06 3.05
C ARG A 55 7.46 4.13 4.21
N PHE A 56 7.17 2.85 3.95
CA PHE A 56 6.82 1.88 4.99
C PHE A 56 7.96 0.95 5.41
N ASN A 57 9.19 1.20 4.92
CA ASN A 57 10.36 0.46 5.42
C ASN A 57 10.46 0.60 6.94
N ASP A 58 10.74 -0.53 7.59
CA ASP A 58 10.92 -0.64 9.05
C ASP A 58 9.71 -0.17 9.90
N SER A 59 8.54 0.08 9.28
CA SER A 59 7.33 0.52 9.99
C SER A 59 6.69 -0.56 10.85
N GLY A 60 6.93 -1.84 10.54
CA GLY A 60 6.31 -2.99 11.20
C GLY A 60 5.16 -3.64 10.41
N ILE A 61 4.80 -3.11 9.24
CA ILE A 61 3.94 -3.83 8.28
C ILE A 61 4.61 -5.15 7.87
N VAL A 62 3.81 -6.18 7.59
CA VAL A 62 4.34 -7.52 7.25
C VAL A 62 4.52 -7.74 5.75
N GLY A 63 4.08 -6.78 4.93
CA GLY A 63 4.20 -6.84 3.49
C GLY A 63 3.44 -5.74 2.78
N CYS A 64 3.57 -5.72 1.46
CA CYS A 64 2.90 -4.77 0.58
C CYS A 64 2.02 -5.50 -0.45
N LEU A 65 0.83 -4.98 -0.71
CA LEU A 65 -0.01 -5.37 -1.84
C LEU A 65 0.31 -4.47 -3.02
N THR A 66 0.80 -5.07 -4.11
CA THR A 66 1.08 -4.39 -5.36
C THR A 66 0.16 -4.90 -6.47
N VAL A 67 -0.39 -3.97 -7.25
CA VAL A 67 -1.17 -4.26 -8.45
C VAL A 67 -0.28 -4.08 -9.68
N THR A 68 -0.61 -4.77 -10.77
CA THR A 68 0.01 -4.44 -12.06
C THR A 68 -0.37 -3.01 -12.45
N PRO A 69 0.52 -2.28 -13.16
CA PRO A 69 0.23 -0.91 -13.59
C PRO A 69 -1.10 -0.83 -14.35
N TYR A 70 -2.11 -0.28 -13.68
CA TYR A 70 -3.45 -0.14 -14.21
C TYR A 70 -3.49 1.05 -15.19
N TYR A 71 -4.42 1.00 -16.15
CA TYR A 71 -4.51 1.88 -17.33
C TYR A 71 -3.35 1.75 -18.34
N ASN A 72 -2.10 1.66 -17.89
CA ASN A 72 -0.92 1.63 -18.75
C ASN A 72 -0.78 0.31 -19.51
N ARG A 73 -1.22 -0.81 -18.91
CA ARG A 73 -1.18 -2.17 -19.47
C ARG A 73 0.16 -2.48 -20.15
N PRO A 74 1.26 -2.53 -19.38
CA PRO A 74 2.58 -2.86 -19.90
C PRO A 74 2.64 -4.24 -20.57
N ALA A 75 3.73 -4.49 -21.30
CA ALA A 75 4.01 -5.82 -21.82
C ALA A 75 4.29 -6.80 -20.66
N GLN A 76 4.30 -8.11 -20.94
CA GLN A 76 4.54 -9.13 -19.91
C GLN A 76 5.94 -8.98 -19.26
N GLU A 77 6.93 -8.49 -20.00
CA GLU A 77 8.29 -8.22 -19.49
C GLU A 77 8.34 -6.98 -18.59
N GLY A 78 7.35 -6.09 -18.69
CA GLY A 78 7.30 -4.79 -18.01
C GLY A 78 6.86 -3.66 -18.93
#